data_AF-A0A7C5Z333-F1
#
_entry.id   AF-A0A7C5Z333-F1
#
_cell.length_a   1.000
_cell.length_b   1.000
_cell.length_c   1.000
_cell.angle_alpha   90.00
_cell.angle_beta   90.00
_cell.angle_gamma   90.00
#
_symmetry.space_group_name_H-M   'P 1'
#
loop_
_entity.id
_entity.type
_entity.pdbx_description
1 polymer ?
#
loop_
_entity_poly.entity_id
_entity_poly.type
_entity_poly.pdbx_seq_one_letter_code
_entity_poly.pdbx_strand_id
1 'polypeptide(L)' 'MADYKKAYTLRIDETLLDKIRVIAEKNKRSINAQIEYLIQQCVEEFEAKHGEIKIHEEKSG' A
#
# COMPACT_ATOMS: atom_id res chain seq x y z
N MET A 1 -21.32 2.41 3.24
CA MET A 1 -20.31 2.32 4.32
C MET A 1 -19.11 3.10 3.83
N ALA A 2 -18.72 4.17 4.52
CA ALA A 2 -17.70 5.08 4.03
C ALA A 2 -16.33 4.37 4.06
N ASP A 3 -15.74 4.20 2.88
CA ASP A 3 -14.37 3.74 2.66
C ASP A 3 -13.44 4.82 3.24
N TYR A 4 -13.10 4.71 4.53
CA TYR A 4 -12.19 5.65 5.22
C TYR A 4 -10.74 5.39 4.80
N LYS A 5 -10.44 5.59 3.52
CA LYS A 5 -9.06 5.65 3.02
C LYS A 5 -8.45 6.97 3.47
N LYS A 6 -7.45 6.90 4.35
CA LYS A 6 -6.65 8.07 4.70
C LYS A 6 -5.80 8.46 3.48
N ALA A 7 -6.03 9.65 2.94
CA ALA A 7 -5.14 10.21 1.93
C ALA A 7 -3.79 10.52 2.58
N TYR A 8 -2.72 9.95 2.03
CA TYR A 8 -1.35 10.21 2.48
C TYR A 8 -0.50 10.69 1.30
N THR A 9 0.27 11.75 1.51
CA THR A 9 1.22 12.23 0.53
C THR A 9 2.52 11.44 0.67
N LEU A 10 2.75 10.50 -0.25
CA LEU A 10 3.99 9.73 -0.30
C LEU A 10 5.08 10.53 -1.00
N ARG A 11 6.23 10.73 -0.33
CA ARG A 11 7.45 11.21 -0.97
C ARG A 11 8.21 10.01 -1.52
N ILE A 12 8.34 9.94 -2.83
CA ILE A 12 8.99 8.86 -3.56
C ILE A 12 9.87 9.46 -4.65
N ASP A 13 10.98 8.79 -4.95
CA ASP A 13 11.82 9.14 -6.09
C ASP A 13 11.02 9.05 -7.40
N GLU A 14 11.22 10.02 -8.30
CA GLU A 14 10.50 10.11 -9.57
C GLU A 14 10.74 8.87 -10.45
N THR A 15 11.98 8.38 -10.50
CA THR A 15 12.34 7.18 -11.26
C THR A 15 11.59 5.95 -10.74
N LEU A 16 11.40 5.87 -9.42
CA LEU A 16 10.67 4.77 -8.80
C LEU A 16 9.16 4.88 -9.08
N LEU A 17 8.61 6.08 -9.05
CA LEU A 17 7.21 6.32 -9.44
C LEU A 17 6.96 5.91 -10.89
N ASP A 18 7.87 6.22 -11.81
CA ASP A 18 7.75 5.83 -13.22
C ASP A 18 7.84 4.32 -13.42
N LYS A 19 8.68 3.63 -12.65
CA LYS A 19 8.68 2.16 -12.64
C LYS A 19 7.34 1.59 -12.16
N ILE A 20 6.76 2.17 -11.10
CA ILE A 20 5.44 1.76 -10.60
C ILE A 20 4.36 2.02 -11.65
N ARG A 21 4.41 3.14 -12.38
CA ARG A 21 3.49 3.43 -13.50
C ARG A 21 3.49 2.34 -14.55
N VAL A 22 4.68 1.94 -15.02
CA VAL A 22 4.81 0.87 -16.02
C VAL A 22 4.22 -0.45 -15.51
N ILE A 23 4.44 -0.78 -14.24
CA ILE A 23 3.88 -2.00 -13.62
C ILE A 23 2.36 -1.91 -13.51
N ALA A 24 1.83 -0.75 -13.08
CA ALA A 24 0.40 -0.51 -12.95
C ALA A 24 -0.32 -0.63 -14.29
N GLU A 25 0.25 -0.07 -15.36
CA GLU A 25 -0.27 -0.19 -16.73
C GLU A 25 -0.33 -1.66 -17.18
N LYS A 26 0.76 -2.43 -16.97
CA LYS A 26 0.80 -3.87 -17.29
C LYS A 26 -0.27 -4.65 -16.53
N ASN A 27 -0.53 -4.29 -15.28
CA ASN A 27 -1.53 -4.92 -14.42
C ASN A 27 -2.95 -4.37 -14.65
N LYS A 28 -3.14 -3.40 -15.56
CA LYS A 28 -4.41 -2.69 -15.80
C LYS A 28 -4.99 -2.06 -14.52
N ARG A 29 -4.11 -1.51 -13.68
CA ARG A 29 -4.44 -0.85 -12.42
C ARG A 29 -4.04 0.63 -12.48
N SER A 30 -4.71 1.45 -11.68
CA SER A 30 -4.21 2.81 -11.41
C SER A 30 -2.94 2.73 -10.56
N ILE A 31 -2.12 3.79 -10.61
CA ILE A 31 -0.91 3.89 -9.77
C ILE A 31 -1.26 3.69 -8.29
N ASN A 32 -2.33 4.33 -7.82
CA ASN A 32 -2.78 4.22 -6.44
C ASN A 32 -3.19 2.79 -6.08
N ALA A 33 -3.95 2.11 -6.96
CA ALA A 33 -4.34 0.72 -6.73
C ALA A 33 -3.13 -0.23 -6.75
N GLN A 34 -2.11 0.06 -7.57
CA GLN A 34 -0.87 -0.70 -7.57
C GLN A 34 -0.06 -0.48 -6.27
N ILE A 35 0.01 0.75 -5.77
CA ILE A 35 0.66 1.06 -4.49
C ILE A 35 -0.07 0.38 -3.33
N GLU A 36 -1.41 0.47 -3.29
CA GLU A 36 -2.25 -0.21 -2.29
C GLU A 36 -2.00 -1.72 -2.28
N TYR A 37 -1.98 -2.34 -3.45
CA TYR A 37 -1.66 -3.75 -3.60
C TYR A 37 -0.25 -4.09 -3.11
N LEU A 38 0.77 -3.29 -3.46
CA LEU A 38 2.14 -3.52 -3.00
C LEU A 38 2.27 -3.41 -1.48
N ILE A 39 1.59 -2.45 -0.85
CA ILE A 39 1.57 -2.30 0.60
C ILE A 39 0.93 -3.54 1.25
N GLN A 40 -0.19 -4.02 0.71
CA GLN A 40 -0.86 -5.21 1.21
C GLN A 40 0.03 -6.46 1.10
N GLN A 41 0.65 -6.68 -0.07
CA GLN A 41 1.59 -7.79 -0.26
C GLN A 41 2.77 -7.72 0.71
N CYS A 42 3.31 -6.52 0.97
CA CYS A 42 4.38 -6.32 1.94
C CYS A 42 3.97 -6.77 3.36
N VAL A 43 2.75 -6.41 3.79
CA VAL A 43 2.22 -6.83 5.10
C VAL A 43 2.02 -8.34 5.14
N GLU A 44 1.36 -8.92 4.14
CA GLU A 44 1.12 -10.37 4.07
C GLU A 44 2.43 -11.17 4.09
N GLU A 45 3.44 -10.75 3.32
CA GLU A 45 4.76 -11.38 3.30
C GLU A 45 5.50 -11.26 4.65
N PHE A 46 5.34 -10.13 5.32
CA PHE A 46 5.94 -9.91 6.64
C PHE A 46 5.26 -10.80 7.68
N GLU A 47 3.93 -10.83 7.71
CA GLU A 47 3.13 -11.64 8.63
C GLU A 47 3.37 -13.14 8.44
N ALA A 48 3.52 -13.59 7.19
CA ALA A 48 3.87 -14.97 6.89
C ALA A 48 5.24 -15.38 7.46
N LYS A 49 6.19 -14.44 7.56
CA LYS A 49 7.56 -14.70 8.05
C LYS A 49 7.73 -14.48 9.56
N HIS A 50 7.01 -13.51 10.12
CA HIS A 50 7.23 -13.03 11.49
C HIS A 50 6.04 -13.26 12.44
N GLY A 51 4.89 -13.70 11.91
CA GLY A 51 3.62 -13.77 12.63
C GLY A 51 2.78 -12.50 12.46
N GLU A 52 1.49 -12.59 12.78
CA GLU A 52 0.51 -11.50 12.60
C GLU A 52 0.90 -10.21 13.32
N ILE A 53 0.76 -9.08 12.63
CA ILE A 53 1.00 -7.75 13.20
C ILE A 53 -0.20 -7.40 14.09
N LYS A 54 -0.01 -7.45 15.40
CA LYS A 54 -1.02 -7.03 16.37
C LYS A 54 -1.02 -5.52 16.53
N ILE A 55 -1.88 -4.85 15.76
CA ILE A 55 -2.18 -3.42 15.95
C ILE A 55 -3.23 -3.30 17.06
N HIS A 56 -2.81 -2.88 18.25
CA HIS A 56 -3.75 -2.46 19.28
C HIS A 56 -4.41 -1.16 18.82
N GLU A 57 -5.71 -1.18 18.56
CA GLU A 57 -6.50 0.03 18.30
C GLU A 57 -6.55 0.89 19.57
N GLU A 58 -5.50 1.65 19.86
CA GLU A 58 -5.66 2.86 20.66
C GLU A 58 -6.40 3.87 19.80
N LYS A 59 -7.73 3.79 19.84
CA LYS A 59 -8.63 4.85 19.38
C LYS A 59 -8.31 6.11 20.18
N SER A 60 -7.34 6.90 19.73
CA SER A 60 -7.24 8.30 20.10
C SER A 60 -8.29 9.06 19.28
N GLY A 61 -9.22 9.70 20.00
CA GLY A 61 -10.46 10.29 19.49
C GLY A 61 -10.31 11.58 18.69
#